data_AF-A0A920V070-F1
#
_entry.id   AF-A0A920V070-F1
#
_cell.length_a   1.000
_cell.length_b   1.000
_cell.length_c   1.000
_cell.angle_alpha   90.00
_cell.angle_beta   90.00
_cell.angle_gamma   90.00
#
_symmetry.space_group_name_H-M   'P 1'
#
loop_
_entity.id
_entity.type
_entity.pdbx_description
1 polymer ?
#
loop_
_entity_poly.entity_id
_entity_poly.type
_entity_poly.pdbx_seq_one_letter_code
_entity_poly.pdbx_strand_id
1 'polypeptide(L)'
;MDECTVENGCLLLYPGVPKMKRVGRHVDTNQNEMLLEKALHPSEFQESRSRDLLLQAGQMALFDVFLVHGSNANRSPQRRQHWYFASCRRRHTLTASLASRSVRRYVPPIWGLGRFSCCGVSIAVV
;
A
#
# COMPACT_ATOMS: atom_id res chain seq x y z
N MET A 1 -6.80 12.50 -10.65
CA MET A 1 -5.59 11.74 -10.93
C MET A 1 -4.45 12.72 -10.84
N ASP A 2 -3.72 12.60 -9.74
CA ASP A 2 -2.79 13.62 -9.26
C ASP A 2 -1.39 13.02 -9.23
N GLU A 3 -0.39 13.72 -9.75
CA GLU A 3 1.00 13.27 -9.71
C GLU A 3 1.43 12.78 -8.32
N CYS A 4 2.24 11.73 -8.27
CA CYS A 4 2.84 11.18 -7.06
C CYS A 4 4.32 11.56 -6.97
N THR A 5 4.65 12.39 -5.99
CA THR A 5 6.01 12.83 -5.69
C THR A 5 6.40 12.44 -4.27
N VAL A 6 7.67 12.60 -3.91
CA VAL A 6 8.13 12.34 -2.53
C VAL A 6 7.42 13.29 -1.56
N GLU A 7 7.30 14.56 -1.93
CA GLU A 7 6.75 15.65 -1.11
C GLU A 7 5.27 15.45 -0.81
N ASN A 8 4.51 14.91 -1.77
CA ASN A 8 3.09 14.65 -1.61
C ASN A 8 2.76 13.23 -1.11
N GLY A 9 3.78 12.48 -0.68
CA GLY A 9 3.64 11.20 -0.01
C GLY A 9 3.41 10.04 -0.97
N CYS A 10 4.27 9.87 -1.97
CA CYS A 10 4.26 8.71 -2.87
C CYS A 10 4.29 7.36 -2.12
N LEU A 11 3.96 6.29 -2.85
CA LEU A 11 4.03 4.94 -2.30
C LEU A 11 5.50 4.53 -2.12
N LEU A 12 5.79 3.95 -0.97
CA LEU A 12 7.05 3.27 -0.68
C LEU A 12 6.87 1.79 -0.96
N LEU A 13 7.69 1.24 -1.85
CA LEU A 13 7.76 -0.19 -2.11
C LEU A 13 8.94 -0.78 -1.35
N TYR A 14 8.76 -1.92 -0.71
CA TYR A 14 9.82 -2.59 0.07
C TYR A 14 10.22 -3.89 -0.65
N PRO A 15 11.27 -3.87 -1.48
CA PRO A 15 11.69 -5.05 -2.24
C PRO A 15 12.27 -6.12 -1.30
N GLY A 16 11.97 -7.38 -1.58
CA GLY A 16 12.62 -8.52 -0.91
C GLY A 16 11.81 -9.23 0.18
N VAL A 17 10.50 -8.97 0.29
CA VAL A 17 9.58 -9.74 1.15
C VAL A 17 9.25 -11.13 0.56
N PRO A 18 8.90 -12.14 1.40
CA PRO A 18 9.29 -13.53 1.19
C PRO A 18 8.75 -14.17 -0.10
N LYS A 19 9.56 -15.08 -0.68
CA LYS A 19 9.14 -16.01 -1.75
C LYS A 19 7.85 -16.80 -1.40
N MET A 20 7.50 -16.87 -0.11
CA MET A 20 6.23 -17.38 0.39
C MET A 20 5.20 -16.25 0.38
N LYS A 21 4.20 -16.38 -0.50
CA LYS A 21 2.96 -15.59 -0.59
C LYS A 21 2.15 -15.61 0.72
N ARG A 22 2.69 -15.00 1.77
CA ARG A 22 2.10 -14.93 3.11
C ARG A 22 1.98 -13.48 3.57
N VAL A 23 1.01 -13.26 4.43
CA VAL A 23 0.88 -12.02 5.18
C VAL A 23 1.92 -12.03 6.32
N GLY A 24 2.70 -10.96 6.45
CA GLY A 24 3.65 -10.79 7.55
C GLY A 24 2.94 -10.50 8.88
N ARG A 25 3.66 -10.58 9.99
CA ARG A 25 3.10 -10.31 11.33
C ARG A 25 2.73 -8.83 11.48
N HIS A 26 1.51 -8.56 11.94
CA HIS A 26 1.07 -7.21 12.32
C HIS A 26 1.19 -6.96 13.82
N VAL A 27 1.37 -5.69 14.16
CA VAL A 27 1.33 -5.16 15.52
C VAL A 27 0.43 -3.93 15.57
N ASP A 28 -0.15 -3.64 16.73
CA ASP A 28 -0.97 -2.45 16.93
C ASP A 28 -0.12 -1.17 16.84
N THR A 29 -0.69 -0.15 16.23
CA THR A 29 -0.08 1.17 16.15
C THR A 29 -0.55 1.99 17.35
N ASN A 30 0.38 2.37 18.23
CA ASN A 30 0.07 3.21 19.39
C ASN A 30 0.19 4.72 19.08
N GLN A 31 0.22 5.10 17.80
CA GLN A 31 0.57 6.45 17.37
C GLN A 31 -0.65 7.16 16.76
N ASN A 32 -1.00 8.33 17.31
CA ASN A 32 -2.13 9.15 16.84
C ASN A 32 -1.99 9.64 15.39
N GLU A 33 -0.78 9.60 14.82
CA GLU A 33 -0.49 10.06 13.46
C GLU A 33 -0.68 8.97 12.39
N MET A 34 -1.10 7.77 12.79
CA MET A 34 -1.31 6.64 11.90
C MET A 34 -2.74 6.65 11.35
N LEU A 35 -2.88 6.35 10.07
CA LEU A 35 -4.21 6.17 9.47
C LEU A 35 -4.85 4.82 9.84
N LEU A 36 -4.03 3.83 10.15
CA LEU A 36 -4.42 2.44 10.34
C LEU A 36 -4.01 1.99 11.74
N GLU A 37 -4.86 1.20 12.38
CA GLU A 37 -4.68 0.69 13.75
C GLU A 37 -3.59 -0.38 13.86
N LYS A 38 -3.15 -0.95 12.73
CA LYS A 38 -2.14 -2.02 12.68
C LYS A 38 -1.08 -1.71 11.62
N ALA A 39 0.16 -2.05 11.93
CA ALA A 39 1.31 -1.96 11.06
C ALA A 39 2.02 -3.31 10.96
N LEU A 40 2.77 -3.53 9.87
CA LEU A 40 3.67 -4.68 9.79
C LEU A 40 4.76 -4.56 10.86
N HIS A 41 5.13 -5.69 11.48
CA HIS A 41 6.21 -5.71 12.45
C HIS A 41 7.54 -5.33 11.78
N PRO A 42 8.41 -4.51 12.41
CA PRO A 42 9.67 -4.05 11.80
C PRO A 42 10.62 -5.17 11.36
N SER A 43 10.47 -6.38 11.89
CA SER A 43 11.28 -7.55 11.45
C SER A 43 10.85 -8.13 10.11
N GLU A 44 9.68 -7.77 9.58
CA GLU A 44 9.13 -8.32 8.34
C GLU A 44 9.54 -7.51 7.09
N PHE A 45 10.19 -6.35 7.27
CA PHE A 45 10.68 -5.52 6.17
C PHE A 45 11.97 -4.78 6.57
N GLN A 46 12.72 -4.28 5.60
CA GLN A 46 13.90 -3.45 5.84
C GLN A 46 13.65 -2.05 5.29
N GLU A 47 13.55 -1.07 6.18
CA GLU A 47 13.21 0.31 5.80
C GLU A 47 14.23 0.95 4.85
N SER A 48 15.52 0.66 5.07
CA SER A 48 16.62 1.11 4.21
C SER A 48 16.59 0.58 2.77
N ARG A 49 15.75 -0.43 2.50
CA ARG A 49 15.55 -0.98 1.15
C ARG A 49 14.34 -0.37 0.43
N SER A 50 13.57 0.47 1.11
CA SER A 50 12.40 1.11 0.50
C SER A 50 12.77 1.89 -0.76
N ARG A 51 11.81 1.93 -1.69
CA ARG A 51 11.93 2.63 -2.97
C ARG A 51 10.69 3.50 -3.17
N ASP A 52 10.90 4.75 -3.53
CA ASP A 52 9.83 5.67 -3.90
C ASP A 52 9.22 5.26 -5.25
N LEU A 53 7.89 5.18 -5.31
CA LEU A 53 7.14 4.97 -6.54
C LEU A 53 6.59 6.33 -7.02
N LEU A 54 7.38 6.98 -7.85
CA LEU A 54 7.02 8.26 -8.49
C LEU A 54 6.21 7.99 -9.75
N LEU A 55 5.10 8.70 -9.91
CA LEU A 55 4.19 8.54 -11.04
C LEU A 55 3.65 9.88 -11.47
N GLN A 56 3.79 10.21 -12.74
CA GLN A 56 3.11 11.35 -13.35
C GLN A 56 1.60 11.07 -13.48
N ALA A 57 0.80 12.12 -13.56
CA ALA A 57 -0.64 11.99 -13.74
C ALA A 57 -0.98 11.15 -14.99
N GLY A 58 -1.82 10.13 -14.84
CA GLY A 58 -2.18 9.18 -15.90
C GLY A 58 -1.29 7.94 -15.97
N GLN A 59 -0.19 7.88 -15.22
CA GLN A 59 0.63 6.67 -15.12
C GLN A 59 0.00 5.64 -14.18
N MET A 60 0.39 4.38 -14.37
CA MET A 60 -0.11 3.25 -13.61
C MET A 60 1.05 2.41 -13.09
N ALA A 61 0.90 1.90 -11.88
CA ALA A 61 1.80 0.89 -11.33
C ALA A 61 1.05 -0.40 -11.02
N LEU A 62 1.70 -1.51 -11.35
CA LEU A 62 1.24 -2.86 -11.10
C LEU A 62 2.17 -3.52 -10.10
N PHE A 63 1.64 -4.06 -9.01
CA PHE A 63 2.42 -4.81 -8.04
C PHE A 63 1.67 -6.05 -7.55
N ASP A 64 2.44 -7.08 -7.19
CA ASP A 64 1.88 -8.27 -6.56
C ASP A 64 1.24 -7.89 -5.22
N VAL A 65 0.10 -8.51 -4.88
CA VAL A 65 -0.62 -8.23 -3.63
C VAL A 65 0.27 -8.41 -2.39
N PHE A 66 1.25 -9.31 -2.43
CA PHE A 66 2.18 -9.56 -1.32
C PHE A 66 3.37 -8.59 -1.28
N LEU A 67 3.51 -7.68 -2.25
CA LEU A 67 4.52 -6.63 -2.17
C LEU A 67 4.19 -5.73 -0.98
N VAL A 68 5.11 -5.65 -0.03
CA VAL A 68 4.97 -4.72 1.08
C VAL A 68 5.11 -3.30 0.53
N HIS A 69 4.10 -2.50 0.80
CA HIS A 69 4.02 -1.12 0.38
C HIS A 69 3.39 -0.26 1.49
N GLY A 70 3.84 0.99 1.61
CA GLY A 70 3.29 1.99 2.53
C GLY A 70 3.33 3.37 1.89
N SER A 71 3.06 4.44 2.64
CA SER A 71 3.29 5.81 2.14
C SER A 71 3.65 6.76 3.25
N ASN A 72 4.52 7.72 2.91
CA ASN A 72 4.78 8.85 3.78
C ASN A 72 3.55 9.75 3.94
N ALA A 73 3.50 10.48 5.06
CA ALA A 73 2.50 11.51 5.24
C ALA A 73 2.69 12.60 4.18
N ASN A 74 1.61 13.01 3.52
CA ASN A 74 1.64 14.15 2.63
C ASN A 74 1.79 15.43 3.46
N ARG A 75 2.95 16.08 3.36
CA ARG A 75 3.26 17.36 4.02
C ARG A 75 3.20 18.55 3.06
N SER A 76 2.89 18.30 1.79
CA SER A 76 2.79 19.31 0.75
C SER A 76 1.39 19.94 0.70
N PRO A 77 1.23 21.12 0.06
CA PRO A 77 -0.09 21.69 -0.23
C PRO A 77 -0.80 20.95 -1.37
N GLN A 78 -0.10 20.10 -2.12
CA GLN A 78 -0.66 19.37 -3.26
C GLN A 78 -1.38 18.11 -2.78
N ARG A 79 -2.61 17.90 -3.25
CA ARG A 79 -3.32 16.66 -2.98
C ARG A 79 -2.68 15.49 -3.74
N ARG A 80 -2.80 14.29 -3.19
CA ARG A 80 -2.47 13.02 -3.85
C ARG A 80 -3.68 12.11 -3.79
N GLN A 81 -4.31 11.87 -4.95
CA GLN A 81 -5.45 10.97 -5.12
C GLN A 81 -5.21 10.03 -6.30
N HIS A 82 -5.42 8.75 -6.06
CA HIS A 82 -5.25 7.67 -7.02
C HIS A 82 -6.43 6.70 -6.89
N TRP A 83 -6.64 5.93 -7.95
CA TRP A 83 -7.61 4.84 -7.94
C TRP A 83 -6.87 3.55 -7.76
N TYR A 84 -7.39 2.71 -6.87
CA TYR A 84 -6.81 1.42 -6.57
C TYR A 84 -7.75 0.33 -7.06
N PHE A 85 -7.23 -0.53 -7.92
CA PHE A 85 -7.93 -1.71 -8.41
C PHE A 85 -7.20 -2.96 -7.94
N ALA A 86 -7.86 -3.78 -7.15
CA ALA A 86 -7.36 -5.11 -6.81
C ALA A 86 -8.04 -6.14 -7.69
N SER A 87 -7.25 -6.92 -8.43
CA SER A 87 -7.75 -8.08 -9.17
C SER A 87 -7.28 -9.35 -8.48
N CYS A 88 -8.25 -10.17 -8.07
CA CYS A 88 -8.00 -11.51 -7.57
C CYS A 88 -8.54 -12.49 -8.59
N ARG A 89 -7.70 -13.42 -9.08
CA ARG A 89 -8.18 -14.51 -9.91
C ARG A 89 -9.08 -15.40 -9.05
N ARG A 90 -10.40 -15.29 -9.23
CA ARG A 90 -11.37 -16.19 -8.58
C ARG A 90 -11.01 -17.64 -8.94
N ARG A 91 -10.67 -18.43 -7.92
CA ARG A 91 -11.49 -19.64 -7.70
C ARG A 91 -12.66 -19.13 -6.85
N HIS A 92 -13.91 -19.24 -7.35
CA HIS A 92 -15.18 -18.74 -6.75
C HIS A 92 -15.05 -18.44 -5.24
N THR A 93 -15.17 -17.23 -4.69
CA THR A 93 -16.26 -16.23 -4.65
C THR A 93 -15.69 -15.08 -3.79
N LEU A 94 -15.76 -13.79 -4.15
CA LEU A 94 -16.57 -12.76 -3.45
C LEU A 94 -16.29 -11.34 -4.01
N THR A 95 -17.06 -10.38 -3.49
CA THR A 95 -17.35 -8.98 -3.86
C THR A 95 -16.23 -7.98 -3.55
N ALA A 96 -16.10 -6.94 -4.39
CA ALA A 96 -15.20 -5.80 -4.20
C ALA A 96 -15.96 -4.60 -3.60
N SER A 97 -15.38 -3.95 -2.58
CA SER A 97 -15.82 -2.62 -2.12
C SER A 97 -14.82 -1.56 -2.58
N LEU A 98 -15.32 -0.51 -3.23
CA LEU A 98 -14.57 0.70 -3.57
C LEU A 98 -14.39 1.58 -2.34
N ALA A 99 -13.18 2.05 -2.06
CA ALA A 99 -12.93 3.10 -1.09
C ALA A 99 -11.93 4.12 -1.66
N SER A 100 -12.34 5.38 -1.76
CA SER A 100 -11.43 6.52 -1.94
C SER A 100 -11.25 7.21 -0.59
N ARG A 101 -10.00 7.46 -0.17
CA ARG A 101 -9.68 8.24 1.03
C ARG A 101 -8.49 9.16 0.74
N SER A 102 -8.62 10.45 1.06
CA SER A 102 -7.49 11.37 1.03
C SER A 102 -6.49 11.05 2.15
N VAL A 103 -5.21 10.90 1.83
CA VAL A 103 -4.16 10.57 2.81
C VAL A 103 -3.50 11.85 3.33
N ARG A 104 -3.80 12.23 4.58
CA ARG A 104 -3.15 13.34 5.31
C ARG A 104 -2.21 12.88 6.44
N ARG A 105 -2.09 11.56 6.63
CA ARG A 105 -1.39 10.92 7.76
C ARG A 105 -0.54 9.76 7.25
N TYR A 106 0.47 9.34 8.03
CA TYR A 106 1.37 8.26 7.63
C TYR A 106 0.59 6.94 7.53
N VAL A 107 0.89 6.16 6.49
CA VAL A 107 0.30 4.84 6.29
C VAL A 107 1.44 3.83 6.40
N PRO A 108 1.52 3.07 7.51
CA PRO A 108 2.52 2.02 7.62
C PRO A 108 2.30 0.95 6.56
N PRO A 109 3.34 0.14 6.25
CA PRO A 109 3.15 -1.04 5.42
C PRO A 109 2.06 -1.94 6.01
N ILE A 110 1.05 -2.28 5.20
CA ILE A 110 -0.12 -3.05 5.63
C ILE A 110 -0.52 -4.20 4.69
N TRP A 111 -1.21 -5.16 5.32
CA TRP A 111 -2.15 -6.10 4.73
C TRP A 111 -3.43 -6.12 5.58
N GLY A 112 -4.60 -6.13 4.95
CA GLY A 112 -5.88 -6.22 5.64
C GLY A 112 -6.09 -7.56 6.33
N LEU A 113 -6.79 -7.55 7.46
CA LEU A 113 -7.25 -8.72 8.21
C LEU A 113 -8.22 -9.54 7.35
N GLY A 114 -7.68 -10.49 6.59
CA GLY A 114 -8.45 -11.52 5.91
C GLY A 114 -7.52 -12.64 5.50
N ARG A 115 -7.87 -13.89 5.84
CA ARG A 115 -7.17 -15.08 5.32
C ARG A 115 -7.45 -15.19 3.81
N PHE A 116 -6.71 -14.45 3.00
CA PHE A 116 -6.76 -14.56 1.55
C PHE A 116 -5.51 -15.30 1.06
N SER A 117 -5.66 -16.61 0.84
CA SER A 117 -4.72 -17.40 0.05
C SER A 117 -4.95 -17.12 -1.44
N CYS A 118 -4.71 -15.88 -1.87
CA CYS A 118 -5.01 -15.44 -3.23
C CYS A 118 -3.75 -14.94 -3.93
N CYS A 119 -3.43 -15.55 -5.08
CA CYS A 119 -2.53 -14.95 -6.06
C CYS A 119 -3.30 -13.82 -6.74
N GLY A 120 -3.03 -12.57 -6.35
CA GLY A 120 -3.68 -11.39 -6.91
C GLY A 120 -2.65 -10.38 -7.39
N VAL A 121 -3.13 -9.42 -8.17
CA VAL A 121 -2.33 -8.27 -8.61
C VAL A 121 -3.10 -7.01 -8.25
N SER A 122 -2.39 -6.04 -7.70
CA SER A 122 -2.89 -4.72 -7.36
C SER A 122 -2.42 -3.69 -8.38
N ILE A 123 -3.34 -2.84 -8.84
CA ILE A 123 -3.07 -1.72 -9.75
C ILE A 123 -3.36 -0.44 -8.97
N ALA A 124 -2.39 0.47 -8.92
CA ALA A 124 -2.62 1.86 -8.56
C ALA A 124 -2.58 2.71 -9.84
N VAL A 125 -3.66 3.42 -10.13
CA VAL A 125 -3.76 4.40 -11.22
C VAL A 125 -3.67 5.78 -10.61
N VAL A 126 -2.69 6.54 -11.05
CA VAL A 126 -2.40 7.89 -10.54
C VAL A 126 -3.05 8.95 -11.39
#